data_AF-C9MYB8-F1
#
_entry.id   AF-C9MYB8-F1
#
_cell.length_a   1.000
_cell.length_b   1.000
_cell.length_c   1.000
_cell.angle_alpha   90.00
_cell.angle_beta   90.00
_cell.angle_gamma   90.00
#
_symmetry.space_group_name_H-M   'P 1'
#
loop_
_entity.id
_entity.type
_entity.pdbx_description
1 polymer ?
#
loop_
_entity_poly.entity_id
_entity_poly.type
_entity_poly.pdbx_seq_one_letter_code
_entity_poly.pdbx_strand_id
1 'polypeptide(L)'
;MTRKMREKRETGKHSDEKLRVLLFTIAAYFIIFIIKKMDIITPYLGIIMMILLYMYANYSLINMFFTSKRTTFKIYAFLLLEVIYLFTANVSLIGAILYAALFACLFFSIRKDEGREEIPKITKFINIFILFKAVFVLSMLVF
;
A
#
# COMPACT_ATOMS: atom_id res chain seq x y z
N MET A 1 25.55 -22.75 18.87
CA MET A 1 24.43 -21.87 18.45
C MET A 1 23.40 -22.72 17.72
N THR A 2 22.20 -22.90 18.28
CA THR A 2 21.19 -23.85 17.76
C THR A 2 20.56 -23.36 16.46
N ARG A 3 20.23 -24.27 15.52
CA ARG A 3 19.65 -23.99 14.19
C ARG A 3 18.46 -23.01 14.24
N LYS A 4 17.60 -23.15 15.26
CA LYS A 4 16.48 -22.24 15.58
C LYS A 4 16.89 -20.77 15.81
N MET A 5 18.07 -20.51 16.38
CA MET A 5 18.56 -19.13 16.61
C MET A 5 19.11 -18.47 15.33
N ARG A 6 19.62 -19.26 14.39
CA ARG A 6 20.05 -18.76 13.07
C ARG A 6 18.85 -18.38 12.21
N GLU A 7 17.86 -19.25 12.10
CA GLU A 7 16.62 -18.99 11.35
C GLU A 7 15.84 -17.78 11.90
N LYS A 8 15.80 -17.61 13.23
CA LYS A 8 15.15 -16.45 13.86
C LYS A 8 15.91 -15.13 13.61
N ARG A 9 17.24 -15.18 13.49
CA ARG A 9 18.07 -14.00 13.12
C ARG A 9 17.92 -13.64 11.65
N GLU A 10 17.90 -14.64 10.76
CA GLU A 10 17.75 -14.43 9.31
C GLU A 10 16.36 -13.88 8.95
N THR A 11 15.31 -14.40 9.58
CA THR A 11 13.94 -13.89 9.43
C THR A 11 13.79 -12.47 10.00
N GLY A 12 14.40 -12.17 11.15
CA GLY A 12 14.42 -10.82 11.72
C GLY A 12 15.17 -9.80 10.86
N LYS A 13 16.31 -10.18 10.29
CA LYS A 13 17.09 -9.31 9.39
C LYS A 13 16.32 -8.98 8.11
N HIS A 14 15.61 -9.95 7.55
CA HIS A 14 14.80 -9.75 6.36
C HIS A 14 13.54 -8.89 6.61
N SER A 15 12.93 -8.96 7.81
CA SER A 15 11.86 -8.03 8.18
C SER A 15 12.36 -6.60 8.36
N ASP A 16 13.55 -6.41 8.92
CA ASP A 16 14.16 -5.09 9.09
C ASP A 16 14.51 -4.43 7.75
N GLU A 17 14.98 -5.22 6.79
CA GLU A 17 15.25 -4.74 5.42
C GLU A 17 13.96 -4.26 4.72
N LYS A 18 12.88 -5.05 4.78
CA LYS A 18 11.57 -4.65 4.22
C LYS A 18 11.05 -3.36 4.83
N LEU A 19 11.15 -3.23 6.16
CA LEU A 19 10.70 -2.03 6.87
C LEU A 19 11.54 -0.80 6.50
N ARG A 20 12.85 -0.97 6.35
CA ARG A 20 13.75 0.09 5.90
C ARG A 20 13.40 0.57 4.48
N VAL A 21 13.14 -0.36 3.56
CA VAL A 21 12.71 -0.02 2.17
C VAL A 21 11.38 0.74 2.18
N LEU A 22 10.43 0.33 3.02
CA LEU A 22 9.17 1.05 3.19
C LEU A 22 9.40 2.50 3.66
N LEU A 23 10.21 2.69 4.70
CA LEU A 23 10.53 4.02 5.23
C LEU A 23 11.21 4.93 4.20
N PHE A 24 12.17 4.40 3.44
CA PHE A 24 12.80 5.14 2.35
C PHE A 24 11.82 5.56 1.27
N THR A 25 10.86 4.68 0.93
CA THR A 25 9.83 4.99 -0.06
C THR A 25 8.91 6.11 0.43
N ILE A 26 8.50 6.07 1.70
CA ILE A 26 7.70 7.14 2.32
C ILE A 26 8.48 8.46 2.32
N ALA A 27 9.76 8.44 2.67
CA ALA A 27 10.60 9.64 2.64
C ALA A 27 10.73 10.21 1.22
N ALA A 28 11.00 9.36 0.23
CA ALA A 28 11.08 9.75 -1.18
C ALA A 28 9.77 10.38 -1.66
N TYR A 29 8.62 9.83 -1.26
CA TYR A 29 7.30 10.37 -1.58
C TYR A 29 7.13 11.81 -1.08
N PHE A 30 7.47 12.10 0.18
CA PHE A 30 7.40 13.46 0.70
C PHE A 30 8.41 14.42 0.05
N ILE A 31 9.61 13.93 -0.29
CA ILE A 31 10.60 14.73 -1.02
C ILE A 31 10.05 15.14 -2.39
N ILE A 32 9.47 14.21 -3.16
CA ILE A 32 8.85 14.52 -4.46
C ILE A 32 7.68 15.49 -4.30
N PHE A 33 6.86 15.33 -3.26
CA PHE A 33 5.78 16.26 -2.95
C PHE A 33 6.30 17.69 -2.73
N ILE A 34 7.37 17.87 -1.96
CA ILE A 34 8.00 19.18 -1.70
C ILE A 34 8.62 19.74 -2.99
N ILE A 35 9.39 18.93 -3.73
CA ILE A 35 10.02 19.35 -4.99
C ILE A 35 8.96 19.86 -5.98
N LYS A 36 7.83 19.16 -6.09
CA LYS A 36 6.70 19.66 -6.90
C LYS A 36 6.12 20.92 -6.32
N LYS A 37 5.92 21.03 -5.00
CA LYS A 37 5.34 22.24 -4.40
C LYS A 37 6.20 23.49 -4.61
N MET A 38 7.50 23.31 -4.85
CA MET A 38 8.44 24.34 -5.27
C MET A 38 8.43 24.60 -6.79
N ASP A 39 7.52 23.98 -7.54
CA ASP A 39 7.37 24.05 -9.00
C ASP A 39 8.64 23.68 -9.78
N ILE A 40 9.51 22.83 -9.20
CA ILE A 40 10.76 22.37 -9.83
C ILE A 40 10.49 21.35 -10.94
N ILE A 41 9.43 20.54 -10.79
CA ILE A 41 9.03 19.52 -11.77
C ILE A 41 7.63 19.81 -12.31
N THR A 42 7.35 19.36 -13.53
CA THR A 42 6.02 19.56 -14.13
C THR A 42 4.94 18.84 -13.32
N PRO A 43 3.70 19.38 -13.26
CA PRO A 43 2.60 18.76 -12.52
C PRO A 43 2.36 17.31 -12.95
N TYR A 44 2.40 17.04 -14.25
CA TYR A 44 2.20 15.70 -14.81
C TYR A 44 3.28 14.70 -14.34
N LEU A 45 4.56 15.10 -14.39
CA LEU A 45 5.66 14.27 -13.91
C LEU A 45 5.55 14.01 -12.40
N GLY A 46 5.21 15.04 -11.63
CA GLY A 46 5.00 14.92 -10.19
C GLY A 46 3.89 13.93 -9.84
N ILE A 47 2.75 14.00 -10.53
CA ILE A 47 1.63 13.06 -10.34
C ILE A 47 2.06 11.63 -10.61
N ILE A 48 2.76 11.38 -11.73
CA ILE A 48 3.24 10.03 -12.08
C ILE A 48 4.20 9.50 -11.01
N MET A 49 5.19 10.30 -10.59
CA MET A 49 6.15 9.89 -9.58
C MET A 49 5.48 9.57 -8.24
N MET A 50 4.49 10.37 -7.84
CA MET A 50 3.71 10.14 -6.61
C MET A 50 2.89 8.84 -6.69
N ILE A 51 2.25 8.55 -7.83
CA ILE A 51 1.53 7.30 -8.06
C ILE A 51 2.49 6.10 -7.99
N LEU A 52 3.65 6.18 -8.63
CA LEU A 52 4.65 5.09 -8.63
C LEU A 52 5.16 4.82 -7.21
N LEU A 53 5.47 5.87 -6.44
CA LEU A 53 5.92 5.74 -5.06
C LEU A 53 4.80 5.20 -4.15
N TYR A 54 3.55 5.62 -4.35
CA TYR A 54 2.39 5.04 -3.67
C TYR A 54 2.25 3.55 -3.96
N MET A 55 2.35 3.13 -5.22
CA MET A 55 2.28 1.72 -5.60
C MET A 55 3.42 0.91 -4.98
N TYR A 56 4.64 1.44 -5.02
CA TYR A 56 5.82 0.76 -4.46
C TYR A 56 5.75 0.65 -2.93
N ALA A 57 5.27 1.68 -2.24
CA ALA A 57 5.07 1.66 -0.79
C ALA A 57 4.03 0.59 -0.40
N ASN A 58 2.92 0.51 -1.13
CA ASN A 58 1.91 -0.53 -0.91
C ASN A 58 2.46 -1.93 -1.21
N TYR A 59 3.26 -2.11 -2.27
CA TYR A 59 3.93 -3.37 -2.55
C TYR A 59 4.82 -3.84 -1.40
N SER A 60 5.65 -2.94 -0.87
CA SER A 60 6.52 -3.23 0.27
C SER A 60 5.70 -3.59 1.52
N LEU A 61 4.63 -2.83 1.80
CA LEU A 61 3.72 -3.08 2.91
C LEU A 61 3.06 -4.46 2.81
N ILE A 62 2.49 -4.79 1.65
CA ILE A 62 1.82 -6.07 1.39
C ILE A 62 2.77 -7.25 1.64
N ASN A 63 3.99 -7.17 1.14
CA ASN A 63 5.00 -8.22 1.32
C ASN A 63 5.54 -8.32 2.76
N MET A 64 5.31 -7.31 3.59
CA MET A 64 5.64 -7.33 5.01
C MET A 64 4.58 -8.08 5.81
N PHE A 65 3.31 -7.94 5.42
CA PHE A 65 2.18 -8.60 6.09
C PHE A 65 1.90 -10.00 5.54
N PHE A 66 1.87 -10.21 4.22
CA PHE A 66 1.40 -11.46 3.64
C PHE A 66 2.51 -12.20 2.88
N THR A 67 2.60 -13.50 3.12
CA THR A 67 3.46 -14.43 2.36
C THR A 67 2.66 -15.25 1.35
N SER A 68 1.34 -15.35 1.54
CA SER A 68 0.43 -16.05 0.62
C SER A 68 0.35 -15.34 -0.73
N LYS A 69 0.75 -16.06 -1.79
CA LYS A 69 0.64 -15.56 -3.18
C LYS A 69 -0.79 -15.23 -3.59
N ARG A 70 -1.78 -15.98 -3.07
CA ARG A 70 -3.19 -15.77 -3.40
C ARG A 70 -3.71 -14.47 -2.79
N THR A 71 -3.36 -14.23 -1.52
CA THR A 71 -3.73 -13.01 -0.80
C THR A 71 -3.07 -11.79 -1.42
N THR A 72 -1.76 -11.84 -1.68
CA THR A 72 -1.03 -10.72 -2.28
C THR A 72 -1.54 -10.39 -3.69
N PHE A 73 -1.83 -11.39 -4.53
CA PHE A 73 -2.42 -11.17 -5.85
C PHE A 73 -3.76 -10.42 -5.78
N LYS A 74 -4.66 -10.79 -4.87
CA LYS A 74 -5.96 -10.12 -4.70
C LYS A 74 -5.80 -8.65 -4.30
N ILE A 75 -4.85 -8.36 -3.40
CA ILE A 75 -4.57 -6.98 -2.99
C ILE A 75 -3.94 -6.20 -4.15
N TYR A 76 -3.04 -6.79 -4.92
CA TYR A 76 -2.47 -6.13 -6.11
C TYR A 76 -3.50 -5.84 -7.19
N ALA A 77 -4.43 -6.77 -7.44
CA ALA A 77 -5.54 -6.54 -8.37
C ALA A 77 -6.43 -5.38 -7.90
N PHE A 78 -6.69 -5.31 -6.60
CA PHE A 78 -7.42 -4.20 -6.02
C PHE A 78 -6.67 -2.86 -6.16
N LEU A 79 -5.37 -2.84 -5.86
CA LEU A 79 -4.52 -1.65 -6.01
C LEU A 79 -4.48 -1.15 -7.46
N LEU A 80 -4.38 -2.06 -8.43
CA LEU A 80 -4.43 -1.72 -9.85
C LEU A 80 -5.76 -1.05 -10.22
N LEU A 81 -6.87 -1.62 -9.74
CA LEU A 81 -8.20 -1.06 -9.95
C LEU A 81 -8.35 0.33 -9.31
N GLU A 82 -7.75 0.56 -8.13
CA GLU A 82 -7.68 1.90 -7.52
C GLU A 82 -6.94 2.90 -8.40
N VAL A 83 -5.79 2.52 -8.95
CA VAL A 83 -4.99 3.41 -9.81
C VAL A 83 -5.76 3.76 -11.09
N ILE A 84 -6.42 2.78 -11.72
CA ILE A 84 -7.28 3.03 -12.89
C ILE A 84 -8.42 3.99 -12.53
N TYR A 85 -9.08 3.77 -11.40
CA TYR A 85 -10.15 4.64 -10.92
C TYR A 85 -9.65 6.08 -10.66
N LEU A 86 -8.43 6.23 -10.13
CA LEU A 86 -7.79 7.53 -9.93
C LEU A 86 -7.57 8.29 -11.25
N PHE A 87 -7.04 7.61 -12.28
CA PHE A 87 -6.78 8.21 -13.60
C PHE A 87 -8.07 8.61 -14.33
N THR A 88 -9.18 7.94 -14.04
CA THR A 88 -10.48 8.27 -14.65
C THR A 88 -11.19 9.45 -13.95
N ALA A 89 -10.62 9.99 -12.86
CA ALA A 89 -11.09 11.18 -12.12
C ALA A 89 -12.60 11.18 -11.75
N ASN A 90 -13.24 10.02 -11.77
CA ASN A 90 -14.68 9.88 -11.63
C ASN A 90 -15.09 9.73 -10.16
N VAL A 91 -14.61 10.65 -9.31
CA VAL A 91 -14.94 10.68 -7.87
C VAL A 91 -16.42 11.07 -7.73
N SER A 92 -17.27 10.05 -7.78
CA SER A 92 -18.73 10.16 -7.66
C SER A 92 -19.19 9.41 -6.42
N LEU A 93 -20.39 9.77 -5.94
CA LEU A 93 -21.02 9.07 -4.82
C LEU A 93 -21.18 7.56 -5.11
N ILE A 94 -21.53 7.21 -6.35
CA ILE A 94 -21.65 5.82 -6.81
C ILE A 94 -20.29 5.11 -6.78
N GLY A 95 -19.23 5.78 -7.23
CA GLY A 95 -17.88 5.24 -7.19
C GLY A 95 -17.36 5.02 -5.77
N ALA A 96 -17.72 5.89 -4.82
CA ALA A 96 -17.41 5.70 -3.40
C ALA A 96 -18.14 4.48 -2.81
N ILE A 97 -19.43 4.27 -3.15
CA ILE A 97 -20.20 3.09 -2.75
C ILE A 97 -19.57 1.82 -3.34
N LEU A 98 -19.24 1.84 -4.63
CA LEU A 98 -18.61 0.70 -5.31
C LEU A 98 -17.24 0.38 -4.68
N TYR A 99 -16.45 1.41 -4.37
CA TYR A 99 -15.18 1.25 -3.69
C TYR A 99 -15.34 0.57 -2.32
N ALA A 100 -16.29 1.03 -1.50
CA ALA A 100 -16.56 0.43 -0.20
C ALA A 100 -16.99 -1.05 -0.33
N ALA A 101 -17.82 -1.37 -1.32
CA ALA A 101 -18.26 -2.74 -1.60
C ALA A 101 -17.07 -3.64 -2.04
N LEU A 102 -16.22 -3.16 -2.95
CA LEU A 102 -15.03 -3.88 -3.40
C LEU A 102 -14.02 -4.07 -2.26
N PHE A 103 -13.85 -3.06 -1.40
CA PHE A 103 -12.97 -3.13 -0.24
C PHE A 103 -13.48 -4.15 0.81
N ALA A 104 -14.79 -4.17 1.06
CA ALA A 104 -15.40 -5.19 1.92
C ALA A 104 -15.22 -6.60 1.35
N CYS A 105 -15.37 -6.76 0.02
CA CYS A 105 -15.13 -8.02 -0.68
C CYS A 105 -13.66 -8.46 -0.57
N LEU A 106 -12.71 -7.52 -0.67
CA LEU A 106 -11.29 -7.78 -0.47
C LEU A 106 -11.02 -8.27 0.96
N PHE A 107 -11.54 -7.58 1.98
CA PHE A 107 -11.37 -8.00 3.38
C PHE A 107 -11.88 -9.42 3.62
N PHE A 108 -13.08 -9.73 3.15
CA PHE A 108 -13.65 -11.07 3.25
C PHE A 108 -12.79 -12.11 2.53
N SER A 109 -12.28 -11.78 1.35
CA SER A 109 -11.43 -12.66 0.56
C SER A 109 -10.08 -12.94 1.22
N ILE A 110 -9.44 -11.92 1.82
CA ILE A 110 -8.19 -12.08 2.58
C ILE A 110 -8.44 -12.95 3.82
N ARG A 111 -9.52 -12.68 4.56
CA ARG A 111 -9.90 -13.47 5.74
C ARG A 111 -10.14 -14.95 5.39
N LYS A 112 -10.74 -15.23 4.23
CA LYS A 112 -10.96 -16.58 3.75
C LYS A 112 -9.65 -17.31 3.42
N ASP A 113 -8.66 -16.60 2.88
CA ASP A 113 -7.39 -17.19 2.45
C ASP A 113 -6.38 -17.36 3.60
N GLU A 114 -6.28 -16.39 4.51
CA GLU A 114 -5.32 -16.42 5.63
C GLU A 114 -5.85 -17.16 6.87
N GLY A 115 -7.17 -17.33 6.98
CA GLY A 115 -7.81 -17.96 8.13
C GLY A 115 -8.25 -16.97 9.22
N ARG A 116 -9.11 -17.44 10.14
CA ARG A 116 -9.70 -16.59 11.19
C ARG A 116 -8.71 -16.19 12.29
N GLU A 117 -7.64 -16.95 12.47
CA GLU A 117 -6.63 -16.68 13.50
C GLU A 117 -5.77 -15.46 13.16
N GLU A 118 -5.65 -15.12 11.87
CA GLU A 118 -4.87 -13.99 11.37
C GLU A 118 -5.66 -12.67 11.30
N ILE A 119 -6.90 -12.63 11.82
CA ILE A 119 -7.74 -11.41 11.84
C ILE A 119 -6.99 -10.19 12.42
N PRO A 120 -6.28 -10.28 13.57
CA PRO A 120 -5.55 -9.13 14.12
C PRO A 120 -4.50 -8.56 13.16
N LYS A 121 -3.82 -9.43 12.41
CA LYS A 121 -2.82 -9.06 11.41
C LYS A 121 -3.46 -8.41 10.19
N ILE A 122 -4.57 -8.97 9.70
CA ILE A 122 -5.34 -8.41 8.58
C ILE A 122 -5.89 -7.02 8.94
N THR A 123 -6.44 -6.84 10.15
CA THR A 123 -6.94 -5.55 10.63
C THR A 123 -5.82 -4.51 10.73
N LYS A 124 -4.64 -4.89 11.25
CA LYS A 124 -3.47 -4.00 11.27
C LYS A 124 -3.05 -3.57 9.86
N PHE A 125 -2.97 -4.51 8.92
CA PHE A 125 -2.67 -4.22 7.53
C PHE A 125 -3.67 -3.22 6.94
N ILE A 126 -4.97 -3.47 7.12
CA ILE A 126 -6.04 -2.61 6.61
C ILE A 126 -5.96 -1.20 7.16
N ASN A 127 -5.71 -1.03 8.45
CA ASN A 127 -5.60 0.29 9.05
C ASN A 127 -4.43 1.08 8.45
N ILE A 128 -3.28 0.44 8.24
CA ILE A 128 -2.11 1.08 7.62
C ILE A 128 -2.36 1.36 6.14
N PHE A 129 -2.99 0.42 5.42
CA PHE A 129 -3.37 0.58 4.01
C PHE A 129 -4.32 1.78 3.81
N ILE A 130 -5.35 1.91 4.65
CA ILE A 130 -6.27 3.05 4.65
C ILE A 130 -5.53 4.35 4.97
N LEU A 131 -4.59 4.35 5.94
CA LEU A 131 -3.79 5.53 6.27
C LEU A 131 -2.96 5.99 5.06
N PHE A 132 -2.26 5.06 4.40
CA PHE A 132 -1.48 5.35 3.19
C PHE A 132 -2.35 5.92 2.10
N LYS A 133 -3.53 5.35 1.91
CA LYS A 133 -4.51 5.86 0.95
C LYS A 133 -4.98 7.26 1.29
N ALA A 134 -5.32 7.54 2.56
CA ALA A 134 -5.76 8.86 2.99
C ALA A 134 -4.68 9.92 2.73
N VAL A 135 -3.43 9.65 3.10
CA VAL A 135 -2.29 10.52 2.80
C VAL A 135 -2.14 10.74 1.29
N PHE A 136 -2.27 9.66 0.51
CA PHE A 136 -2.16 9.73 -0.94
C PHE A 136 -3.25 10.62 -1.56
N VAL A 137 -4.53 10.37 -1.24
CA VAL A 137 -5.65 11.18 -1.74
C VAL A 137 -5.51 12.64 -1.32
N LEU A 138 -5.14 12.91 -0.06
CA LEU A 138 -4.92 14.28 0.41
C LEU A 138 -3.78 14.97 -0.37
N SER A 139 -2.68 14.27 -0.64
CA SER A 139 -1.58 14.82 -1.43
C SER A 139 -2.03 15.18 -2.85
N MET A 140 -2.91 14.36 -3.45
CA MET A 140 -3.41 14.54 -4.82
C MET A 140 -4.40 15.70 -4.89
N LEU A 141 -5.16 15.97 -3.82
CA LEU A 141 -6.02 17.14 -3.71
C LEU A 141 -5.24 18.47 -3.58
N VAL A 142 -4.04 18.41 -2.99
CA VAL A 142 -3.14 19.58 -2.88
C VAL A 142 -2.33 19.79 -4.18
N PHE A 143 -2.30 18.78 -5.06
CA PHE A 143 -1.53 18.78 -6.30
C PHE A 143 -2.23 19.53 -7.42
#